data_AF-A0A514BNJ7-F1
#
_entry.id   AF-A0A514BNJ7-F1
#
_cell.length_a   1.000
_cell.length_b   1.000
_cell.length_c   1.000
_cell.angle_alpha   90.00
_cell.angle_beta   90.00
_cell.angle_gamma   90.00
#
_symmetry.space_group_name_H-M   'P 1'
#
loop_
_entity.id
_entity.type
_entity.pdbx_description
1 polymer ?
#
loop_
_entity_poly.entity_id
_entity_poly.type
_entity_poly.pdbx_seq_one_letter_code
_entity_poly.pdbx_strand_id
1 'polypeptide(L)'
;MKLSKHTAKAVPTKQFFVSMLTRDISLDDAILDLVDNCLDGALRLAEGGKVNYGRHFVKIKLSKEQFSIEDNCGGIPRNVAINYAFKMGRDADDTRDADTETIGMYGVGMKRALFKMGKNALVKTRHGNDTFEVAITSEWLDDKDWGELPIREPSNNSEKLSKPGTTILVKDLHPGVAKHFENAAFVNEVKTAISHHFTMFLQRGLKIEVNGESVKPVHVEVLVSKRKDGPAPYVYQKTIDGVLVSITVGLNTSRQYDVDDEDAEGDFVGQRNSATAGWTVLCNDRAVIVGDKSRLTGWGDGIPLYHDQFIVITGIIEFRAKDAKKLPVTTTKRALDTSSDVWLESLVKMKEGMRAWITYTNRWKNHPREDQASHWADARPMSLSKVIEAVAPRASMKKGSTVLEFDPRKVKGALPEPKGSTPSSRRIIFSRPVEEVRIVSRMLFDDANEKPGIVGDKCFEIQLVKAKKKGAD
;
A
#
# COMPACT_ATOMS: atom_id res chain seq x y z
N MET A 1 -34.92 -31.10 -33.87
CA MET A 1 -33.89 -32.16 -33.94
C MET A 1 -34.15 -33.18 -32.85
N LYS A 2 -33.88 -34.48 -33.07
CA LYS A 2 -33.95 -35.49 -32.00
C LYS A 2 -32.61 -35.55 -31.26
N LEU A 3 -32.62 -35.65 -29.93
CA LEU A 3 -31.39 -35.83 -29.16
C LEU A 3 -30.71 -37.13 -29.56
N SER A 4 -29.41 -37.05 -29.83
CA SER A 4 -28.55 -38.22 -30.04
C SER A 4 -28.24 -38.89 -28.70
N LYS A 5 -27.91 -40.19 -28.73
CA LYS A 5 -27.31 -40.90 -27.59
C LYS A 5 -25.85 -40.49 -27.35
N HIS A 6 -25.22 -39.82 -28.32
CA HIS A 6 -23.85 -39.33 -28.20
C HIS A 6 -23.83 -37.95 -27.55
N THR A 7 -22.96 -37.79 -26.56
CA THR A 7 -22.68 -36.51 -25.89
C THR A 7 -21.29 -36.01 -26.28
N ALA A 8 -21.16 -34.71 -26.57
CA ALA A 8 -19.85 -34.08 -26.71
C ALA A 8 -19.24 -33.81 -25.32
N LYS A 9 -17.94 -34.08 -25.15
CA LYS A 9 -17.21 -33.68 -23.94
C LYS A 9 -16.81 -32.21 -24.06
N ALA A 10 -17.33 -31.37 -23.16
CA ALA A 10 -17.04 -29.94 -23.11
C ALA A 10 -16.39 -29.59 -21.75
N VAL A 11 -15.17 -30.10 -21.52
CA VAL A 11 -14.39 -29.84 -20.29
C VAL A 11 -13.02 -29.26 -20.67
N PRO A 12 -12.49 -28.26 -19.92
CA PRO A 12 -11.16 -27.73 -20.17
C PRO A 12 -10.09 -28.77 -19.84
N THR A 13 -8.99 -28.78 -20.60
CA THR A 13 -7.83 -29.62 -20.24
C THR A 13 -7.12 -29.03 -19.02
N LYS A 14 -6.53 -29.89 -18.18
CA LYS A 14 -5.77 -29.47 -17.00
C LYS A 14 -4.67 -28.48 -17.34
N GLN A 15 -3.89 -28.77 -18.39
CA GLN A 15 -2.82 -27.90 -18.89
C GLN A 15 -3.34 -26.53 -19.35
N PHE A 16 -4.47 -26.49 -20.08
CA PHE A 16 -5.07 -25.23 -20.49
C PHE A 16 -5.51 -24.41 -19.26
N PHE A 17 -6.14 -25.05 -18.29
CA PHE A 17 -6.61 -24.38 -17.08
C PHE A 17 -5.45 -23.82 -16.24
N VAL A 18 -4.41 -24.62 -15.99
CA VAL A 18 -3.22 -24.20 -15.23
C VAL A 18 -2.48 -23.06 -15.93
N SER A 19 -2.34 -23.11 -17.26
CA SER A 19 -1.69 -22.05 -18.02
C SER A 19 -2.49 -20.74 -17.99
N MET A 20 -3.83 -20.80 -18.10
CA MET A 20 -4.68 -19.61 -17.98
C MET A 20 -4.65 -18.99 -16.58
N LEU A 21 -4.60 -19.80 -15.52
CA LEU A 21 -4.51 -19.28 -14.15
C LEU A 21 -3.22 -18.50 -13.88
N THR A 22 -2.12 -18.86 -14.53
CA THR A 22 -0.77 -18.35 -14.21
C THR A 22 -0.25 -17.31 -15.18
N ARG A 23 -0.87 -17.15 -16.36
CA ARG A 23 -0.37 -16.29 -17.44
C ARG A 23 -0.34 -14.82 -17.06
N ASP A 24 -1.44 -14.30 -16.55
CA ASP A 24 -1.67 -12.85 -16.43
C ASP A 24 -1.31 -12.30 -15.02
N ILE A 25 -0.77 -13.14 -14.14
CA ILE A 25 -0.25 -12.72 -12.82
C ILE A 25 1.28 -12.59 -12.87
N SER A 26 1.83 -11.55 -12.23
CA SER A 26 3.27 -11.43 -12.05
C SER A 26 3.79 -12.39 -10.94
N LEU A 27 5.10 -12.58 -10.86
CA LEU A 27 5.68 -13.52 -9.88
C LEU A 27 5.59 -12.97 -8.45
N ASP A 28 5.82 -11.68 -8.27
CA ASP A 28 5.65 -10.97 -7.00
C ASP A 28 4.18 -11.00 -6.54
N ASP A 29 3.20 -10.76 -7.44
CA ASP A 29 1.78 -10.86 -7.08
C ASP A 29 1.37 -12.26 -6.62
N ALA A 30 1.92 -13.30 -7.27
CA ALA A 30 1.72 -14.67 -6.84
C ALA A 30 2.24 -14.91 -5.40
N ILE A 31 3.37 -14.29 -5.02
CA ILE A 31 3.88 -14.36 -3.63
C ILE A 31 2.92 -13.62 -2.69
N LEU A 32 2.44 -12.44 -3.06
CA LEU A 32 1.54 -11.63 -2.23
C LEU A 32 0.18 -12.33 -2.02
N ASP A 33 -0.31 -13.10 -3.00
CA ASP A 33 -1.49 -13.95 -2.85
C ASP A 33 -1.33 -14.98 -1.72
N LEU A 34 -0.12 -15.48 -1.48
CA LEU A 34 0.17 -16.39 -0.37
C LEU A 34 0.17 -15.67 0.97
N VAL A 35 0.68 -14.43 1.02
CA VAL A 35 0.61 -13.58 2.22
C VAL A 35 -0.84 -13.26 2.59
N ASP A 36 -1.71 -12.99 1.60
CA ASP A 36 -3.15 -12.81 1.86
C ASP A 36 -3.76 -14.06 2.54
N ASN A 37 -3.40 -15.28 2.12
CA ASN A 37 -3.91 -16.50 2.77
C ASN A 37 -3.44 -16.61 4.24
N CYS A 38 -2.22 -16.14 4.55
CA CYS A 38 -1.74 -16.07 5.92
C CYS A 38 -2.59 -15.08 6.75
N LEU A 39 -2.97 -13.94 6.17
CA LEU A 39 -3.84 -12.96 6.84
C LEU A 39 -5.26 -13.50 7.07
N ASP A 40 -5.82 -14.19 6.08
CA ASP A 40 -7.13 -14.85 6.21
C ASP A 40 -7.11 -15.90 7.33
N GLY A 41 -5.97 -16.59 7.52
CA GLY A 41 -5.73 -17.46 8.67
C GLY A 41 -5.78 -16.73 10.00
N ALA A 42 -5.08 -15.60 10.11
CA ALA A 42 -5.06 -14.79 11.33
C ALA A 42 -6.44 -14.18 11.65
N LEU A 43 -7.19 -13.75 10.63
CA LEU A 43 -8.57 -13.27 10.76
C LEU A 43 -9.50 -14.37 11.29
N ARG A 44 -9.40 -15.58 10.73
CA ARG A 44 -10.19 -16.73 11.17
C ARG A 44 -9.90 -17.12 12.61
N LEU A 45 -8.63 -17.07 13.05
CA LEU A 45 -8.26 -17.30 14.45
C LEU A 45 -8.89 -16.32 15.44
N ALA A 46 -9.28 -15.13 14.98
CA ALA A 46 -9.89 -14.13 15.86
C ALA A 46 -11.41 -14.31 16.02
N GLU A 47 -12.05 -15.21 15.25
CA GLU A 47 -13.48 -15.56 15.37
C GLU A 47 -14.42 -14.33 15.42
N GLY A 48 -14.18 -13.34 14.54
CA GLY A 48 -14.94 -12.09 14.49
C GLY A 48 -14.47 -11.00 15.46
N GLY A 49 -13.48 -11.31 16.32
CA GLY A 49 -12.79 -10.35 17.16
C GLY A 49 -11.66 -9.59 16.44
N LYS A 50 -11.04 -8.63 17.14
CA LYS A 50 -9.91 -7.87 16.63
C LYS A 50 -8.63 -8.72 16.65
N VAL A 51 -8.04 -8.96 15.49
CA VAL A 51 -6.78 -9.70 15.35
C VAL A 51 -5.63 -8.96 16.04
N ASN A 52 -4.86 -9.67 16.88
CA ASN A 52 -3.60 -9.17 17.42
C ASN A 52 -2.44 -9.56 16.49
N TYR A 53 -2.26 -8.78 15.42
CA TYR A 53 -1.22 -9.01 14.41
C TYR A 53 0.21 -9.08 14.98
N GLY A 54 0.48 -8.43 16.13
CA GLY A 54 1.75 -8.51 16.85
C GLY A 54 2.18 -9.92 17.28
N ARG A 55 1.27 -10.89 17.31
CA ARG A 55 1.54 -12.31 17.62
C ARG A 55 1.81 -13.16 16.39
N HIS A 56 1.64 -12.61 15.19
CA HIS A 56 1.75 -13.34 13.94
C HIS A 56 3.00 -12.96 13.15
N PHE A 57 3.53 -13.92 12.40
CA PHE A 57 4.65 -13.74 11.49
C PHE A 57 4.40 -14.46 10.16
N VAL A 58 5.06 -13.97 9.12
CA VAL A 58 5.20 -14.62 7.82
C VAL A 58 6.67 -14.55 7.41
N LYS A 59 7.27 -15.69 7.08
CA LYS A 59 8.66 -15.79 6.64
C LYS A 59 8.71 -16.32 5.23
N ILE A 60 9.30 -15.57 4.32
CA ILE A 60 9.45 -15.91 2.91
C ILE A 60 10.94 -16.15 2.64
N LYS A 61 11.26 -17.25 1.96
CA LYS A 61 12.60 -17.52 1.43
C LYS A 61 12.53 -17.75 -0.07
N LEU A 62 13.36 -17.02 -0.80
CA LEU A 62 13.53 -17.09 -2.25
C LEU A 62 14.97 -17.55 -2.51
N SER A 63 15.15 -18.69 -3.17
CA SER A 63 16.44 -19.15 -3.69
C SER A 63 16.30 -19.73 -5.09
N LYS A 64 17.43 -20.03 -5.75
CA LYS A 64 17.42 -20.65 -7.08
C LYS A 64 16.76 -22.03 -7.09
N GLU A 65 16.87 -22.75 -5.98
CA GLU A 65 16.44 -24.14 -5.84
C GLU A 65 14.98 -24.23 -5.40
N GLN A 66 14.52 -23.28 -4.58
CA GLN A 66 13.19 -23.36 -3.97
C GLN A 66 12.61 -22.01 -3.55
N PHE A 67 11.28 -21.99 -3.48
CA PHE A 67 10.50 -20.99 -2.75
C PHE A 67 9.96 -21.61 -1.47
N SER A 68 9.94 -20.85 -0.38
CA SER A 68 9.17 -21.24 0.80
C SER A 68 8.49 -20.05 1.47
N ILE A 69 7.29 -20.29 2.02
CA ILE A 69 6.59 -19.36 2.92
C ILE A 69 6.11 -20.12 4.15
N GLU A 70 6.36 -19.55 5.33
CA GLU A 70 5.99 -20.11 6.63
C GLU A 70 5.24 -19.06 7.46
N ASP A 71 4.10 -19.43 8.04
CA ASP A 71 3.33 -18.58 8.95
C ASP A 71 2.97 -19.30 10.26
N ASN A 72 2.55 -18.53 11.25
CA ASN A 72 1.88 -19.04 12.47
C ASN A 72 0.43 -18.54 12.59
N CYS A 73 -0.25 -18.42 11.47
CA CYS A 73 -1.60 -17.85 11.35
C CYS A 73 -2.69 -18.93 11.47
N GLY A 74 -2.46 -19.98 12.25
CA GLY A 74 -3.51 -20.92 12.67
C GLY A 74 -3.75 -22.12 11.77
N GLY A 75 -3.10 -22.18 10.61
CA GLY A 75 -3.18 -23.33 9.69
C GLY A 75 -4.51 -23.48 8.97
N ILE A 76 -4.62 -24.55 8.19
CA ILE A 76 -5.79 -24.90 7.37
C ILE A 76 -6.57 -26.00 8.10
N PRO A 77 -7.84 -25.79 8.46
CA PRO A 77 -8.69 -26.85 9.01
C PRO A 77 -8.83 -28.01 8.02
N ARG A 78 -8.83 -29.26 8.51
CA ARG A 78 -8.89 -30.45 7.65
C ARG A 78 -10.13 -30.50 6.75
N ASN A 79 -11.29 -30.13 7.27
CA ASN A 79 -12.52 -30.04 6.46
C ASN A 79 -12.38 -29.00 5.33
N VAL A 80 -11.66 -27.90 5.56
CA VAL A 80 -11.34 -26.91 4.54
C VAL A 80 -10.38 -27.48 3.51
N ALA A 81 -9.36 -28.24 3.93
CA ALA A 81 -8.42 -28.90 3.03
C ALA A 81 -9.11 -29.91 2.10
N ILE A 82 -9.91 -30.81 2.66
CA ILE A 82 -10.65 -31.86 1.92
C ILE A 82 -11.60 -31.23 0.89
N ASN A 83 -12.40 -30.26 1.32
CA ASN A 83 -13.54 -29.83 0.52
C ASN A 83 -13.25 -28.61 -0.36
N TYR A 84 -12.17 -27.84 -0.12
CA TYR A 84 -12.04 -26.51 -0.72
C TYR A 84 -10.61 -26.03 -0.99
N ALA A 85 -9.65 -26.23 -0.09
CA ALA A 85 -8.35 -25.55 -0.17
C ALA A 85 -7.58 -25.90 -1.44
N PHE A 86 -7.82 -27.09 -2.01
CA PHE A 86 -7.19 -27.55 -3.25
C PHE A 86 -8.13 -27.57 -4.45
N LYS A 87 -9.40 -27.12 -4.30
CA LYS A 87 -10.32 -26.92 -5.42
C LYS A 87 -9.88 -25.75 -6.30
N MET A 88 -10.22 -25.83 -7.58
CA MET A 88 -9.86 -24.87 -8.62
C MET A 88 -10.95 -23.82 -8.85
N GLY A 89 -11.33 -23.13 -7.78
CA GLY A 89 -12.44 -22.18 -7.76
C GLY A 89 -13.25 -22.30 -6.48
N ARG A 90 -14.17 -21.36 -6.26
CA ARG A 90 -15.19 -21.46 -5.20
C ARG A 90 -16.49 -21.99 -5.77
N ASP A 91 -17.15 -22.86 -5.00
CA ASP A 91 -18.52 -23.25 -5.26
C ASP A 91 -19.43 -22.03 -5.04
N ALA A 92 -20.53 -21.92 -5.78
CA ALA A 92 -21.41 -20.74 -5.73
C ALA A 92 -22.02 -20.51 -4.32
N ASP A 93 -22.19 -21.60 -3.56
CA ASP A 93 -22.80 -21.59 -2.23
C ASP A 93 -21.77 -21.52 -1.08
N ASP A 94 -20.49 -21.24 -1.37
CA ASP A 94 -19.45 -21.11 -0.35
C ASP A 94 -19.54 -19.77 0.41
N THR A 95 -20.05 -19.81 1.64
CA THR A 95 -20.31 -18.62 2.49
C THR A 95 -19.29 -18.39 3.61
N ARG A 96 -18.18 -19.15 3.66
CA ARG A 96 -17.26 -19.15 4.83
C ARG A 96 -16.61 -17.80 5.14
N ASP A 97 -16.46 -16.95 4.14
CA ASP A 97 -15.92 -15.59 4.27
C ASP A 97 -17.00 -14.51 4.07
N ALA A 98 -18.28 -14.87 4.02
CA ALA A 98 -19.37 -13.92 3.74
C ALA A 98 -19.52 -12.85 4.84
N ASP A 99 -19.05 -13.15 6.05
CA ASP A 99 -19.11 -12.26 7.21
C ASP A 99 -17.76 -11.62 7.59
N THR A 100 -16.69 -11.90 6.85
CA THR A 100 -15.35 -11.41 7.14
C THR A 100 -14.90 -10.37 6.11
N GLU A 101 -14.23 -9.31 6.58
CA GLU A 101 -13.66 -8.28 5.71
C GLU A 101 -12.38 -8.80 5.02
N THR A 102 -12.53 -9.78 4.12
CA THR A 102 -11.45 -10.34 3.30
C THR A 102 -11.52 -9.77 1.88
N ILE A 103 -10.52 -10.07 1.05
CA ILE A 103 -10.43 -9.60 -0.35
C ILE A 103 -10.29 -10.78 -1.32
N GLY A 104 -10.04 -11.99 -0.82
CA GLY A 104 -10.01 -13.20 -1.61
C GLY A 104 -11.40 -13.58 -2.11
N MET A 105 -11.67 -13.41 -3.41
CA MET A 105 -12.98 -13.71 -4.00
C MET A 105 -13.07 -15.11 -4.66
N TYR A 106 -11.99 -15.55 -5.33
CA TYR A 106 -12.09 -16.66 -6.30
C TYR A 106 -11.52 -18.00 -5.84
N GLY A 107 -10.87 -18.07 -4.67
CA GLY A 107 -10.31 -19.32 -4.14
C GLY A 107 -9.11 -19.91 -4.90
N VAL A 108 -8.59 -19.21 -5.91
CA VAL A 108 -7.49 -19.71 -6.77
C VAL A 108 -6.09 -19.23 -6.37
N GLY A 109 -5.97 -18.19 -5.52
CA GLY A 109 -4.70 -17.49 -5.25
C GLY A 109 -3.54 -18.40 -4.87
N MET A 110 -3.74 -19.29 -3.88
CA MET A 110 -2.70 -20.25 -3.50
C MET A 110 -2.26 -21.14 -4.67
N LYS A 111 -3.20 -21.75 -5.41
CA LYS A 111 -2.89 -22.70 -6.50
C LYS A 111 -2.18 -21.99 -7.66
N ARG A 112 -2.69 -20.81 -8.01
CA ARG A 112 -2.08 -19.92 -8.99
C ARG A 112 -0.62 -19.61 -8.62
N ALA A 113 -0.34 -19.33 -7.35
CA ALA A 113 1.03 -19.09 -6.89
C ALA A 113 1.92 -20.32 -7.02
N LEU A 114 1.45 -21.49 -6.56
CA LEU A 114 2.21 -22.74 -6.66
C LEU A 114 2.59 -23.05 -8.11
N PHE A 115 1.62 -22.98 -9.02
CA PHE A 115 1.82 -23.29 -10.44
C PHE A 115 2.66 -22.25 -11.19
N LYS A 116 2.57 -20.98 -10.77
CA LYS A 116 3.40 -19.90 -11.31
C LYS A 116 4.88 -20.10 -10.98
N MET A 117 5.18 -20.69 -9.83
CA MET A 117 6.54 -20.83 -9.31
C MET A 117 7.25 -22.09 -9.81
N GLY A 118 6.59 -23.25 -9.73
CA GLY A 118 7.23 -24.52 -10.04
C GLY A 118 6.25 -25.67 -10.24
N LYS A 119 6.80 -26.88 -10.39
CA LYS A 119 6.02 -28.09 -10.67
C LYS A 119 5.82 -29.00 -9.46
N ASN A 120 6.50 -28.73 -8.35
CA ASN A 120 6.47 -29.60 -7.19
C ASN A 120 6.26 -28.76 -5.94
N ALA A 121 5.08 -28.89 -5.32
CA ALA A 121 4.70 -28.12 -4.16
C ALA A 121 4.28 -29.02 -3.00
N LEU A 122 4.68 -28.66 -1.79
CA LEU A 122 4.24 -29.30 -0.55
C LEU A 122 3.59 -28.24 0.34
N VAL A 123 2.33 -28.47 0.68
CA VAL A 123 1.59 -27.64 1.65
C VAL A 123 1.49 -28.44 2.93
N LYS A 124 2.22 -28.02 3.96
CA LYS A 124 2.22 -28.61 5.30
C LYS A 124 1.55 -27.67 6.27
N THR A 125 0.60 -28.14 7.07
CA THR A 125 -0.20 -27.25 7.91
C THR A 125 -0.55 -27.89 9.24
N ARG A 126 -0.73 -27.04 10.25
CA ARG A 126 -1.20 -27.43 11.58
C ARG A 126 -2.31 -26.50 12.05
N HIS A 127 -3.50 -27.07 12.26
CA HIS A 127 -4.64 -26.38 12.83
C HIS A 127 -5.01 -27.01 14.19
N GLY A 128 -4.85 -26.25 15.28
CA GLY A 128 -4.90 -26.83 16.62
C GLY A 128 -3.84 -27.91 16.80
N ASN A 129 -4.28 -29.15 17.07
CA ASN A 129 -3.43 -30.34 17.19
C ASN A 129 -3.35 -31.17 15.89
N ASP A 130 -4.19 -30.86 14.91
CA ASP A 130 -4.25 -31.60 13.64
C ASP A 130 -3.14 -31.10 12.71
N THR A 131 -2.25 -32.01 12.31
CA THR A 131 -1.15 -31.72 11.37
C THR A 131 -1.25 -32.67 10.20
N PHE A 132 -1.17 -32.13 8.99
CA PHE A 132 -1.13 -32.92 7.76
C PHE A 132 -0.37 -32.17 6.67
N GLU A 133 -0.06 -32.88 5.58
CA GLU A 133 0.52 -32.31 4.38
C GLU A 133 -0.18 -32.81 3.12
N VAL A 134 -0.16 -31.98 2.09
CA VAL A 134 -0.67 -32.28 0.75
C VAL A 134 0.40 -31.91 -0.25
N ALA A 135 0.80 -32.88 -1.08
CA ALA A 135 1.80 -32.69 -2.12
C ALA A 135 1.11 -32.56 -3.49
N ILE A 136 1.50 -31.54 -4.26
CA ILE A 136 1.16 -31.38 -5.66
C ILE A 136 2.44 -31.65 -6.46
N THR A 137 2.55 -32.84 -7.04
CA THR A 137 3.76 -33.29 -7.74
C THR A 137 3.70 -32.97 -9.24
N SER A 138 4.85 -33.06 -9.92
CA SER A 138 4.89 -32.86 -11.38
C SER A 138 4.05 -33.91 -12.10
N GLU A 139 4.06 -35.15 -11.63
CA GLU A 139 3.27 -36.24 -12.21
C GLU A 139 1.78 -35.94 -12.13
N TRP A 140 1.31 -35.41 -10.98
CA TRP A 140 -0.07 -34.97 -10.87
C TRP A 140 -0.37 -33.83 -11.83
N LEU A 141 0.52 -32.83 -11.98
CA LEU A 141 0.30 -31.73 -12.91
C LEU A 141 0.26 -32.14 -14.38
N ASP A 142 1.06 -33.15 -14.76
CA ASP A 142 1.18 -33.65 -16.12
C ASP A 142 0.06 -34.67 -16.47
N ASP A 143 -0.67 -35.18 -15.47
CA ASP A 143 -1.85 -36.01 -15.66
C ASP A 143 -2.98 -35.23 -16.38
N LYS A 144 -3.71 -35.90 -17.27
CA LYS A 144 -4.88 -35.34 -17.95
C LYS A 144 -6.07 -35.21 -17.01
N ASP A 145 -6.16 -36.10 -16.02
CA ASP A 145 -7.27 -36.17 -15.10
C ASP A 145 -7.02 -35.37 -13.80
N TRP A 146 -8.11 -34.99 -13.15
CA TRP A 146 -8.10 -34.29 -11.87
C TRP A 146 -8.23 -35.29 -10.71
N GLY A 147 -7.23 -36.17 -10.56
CA GLY A 147 -7.17 -37.12 -9.45
C GLY A 147 -7.14 -36.42 -8.09
N GLU A 148 -7.71 -37.05 -7.07
CA GLU A 148 -7.69 -36.52 -5.70
C GLU A 148 -6.26 -36.48 -5.14
N LEU A 149 -5.92 -35.39 -4.44
CA LEU A 149 -4.61 -35.23 -3.81
C LEU A 149 -4.61 -35.94 -2.44
N PRO A 150 -3.69 -36.87 -2.18
CA PRO A 150 -3.65 -37.57 -0.90
C PRO A 150 -3.25 -36.63 0.24
N ILE A 151 -3.98 -36.72 1.35
CA ILE A 151 -3.61 -36.08 2.61
C ILE A 151 -2.72 -37.05 3.39
N ARG A 152 -1.52 -36.61 3.76
CA ARG A 152 -0.57 -37.40 4.55
C ARG A 152 -0.48 -36.86 5.97
N GLU A 153 -0.37 -37.78 6.92
CA GLU A 153 -0.25 -37.46 8.34
C GLU A 153 1.18 -37.72 8.82
N PRO A 154 1.67 -36.95 9.81
CA PRO A 154 3.00 -37.12 10.35
C PRO A 154 3.13 -38.50 11.03
N SER A 155 4.15 -39.25 10.62
CA SER A 155 4.51 -40.55 11.19
C SER A 155 5.21 -40.44 12.55
N ASN A 156 5.76 -39.26 12.85
CA ASN A 156 6.51 -38.99 14.08
C ASN A 156 6.36 -37.52 14.53
N ASN A 157 6.84 -37.21 15.74
CA ASN A 157 6.73 -35.85 16.29
C ASN A 157 7.63 -34.83 15.59
N SER A 158 8.76 -35.22 14.99
CA SER A 158 9.61 -34.29 14.22
C SER A 158 8.94 -33.80 12.94
N GLU A 159 7.96 -34.53 12.43
CA GLU A 159 7.14 -34.12 11.29
C GLU A 159 6.00 -33.18 11.69
N LYS A 160 5.75 -32.94 12.98
CA LYS A 160 4.74 -31.97 13.39
C LYS A 160 5.31 -30.55 13.35
N LEU A 161 4.56 -29.61 12.77
CA LEU A 161 4.89 -28.19 12.93
C LEU A 161 4.83 -27.84 14.41
N SER A 162 5.71 -26.97 14.90
CA SER A 162 5.81 -26.61 16.33
C SER A 162 4.76 -25.59 16.76
N LYS A 163 4.24 -24.78 15.82
CA LYS A 163 3.20 -23.77 16.02
C LYS A 163 2.04 -24.00 15.05
N PRO A 164 0.79 -23.62 15.39
CA PRO A 164 -0.32 -23.69 14.45
C PRO A 164 -0.07 -22.67 13.34
N GLY A 165 -0.14 -23.10 12.09
CA GLY A 165 0.36 -22.34 10.95
C GLY A 165 0.52 -23.21 9.70
N THR A 166 1.04 -22.62 8.63
CA THR A 166 1.26 -23.32 7.35
C THR A 166 2.68 -23.08 6.86
N THR A 167 3.27 -24.10 6.25
CA THR A 167 4.50 -24.03 5.49
C THR A 167 4.20 -24.51 4.08
N ILE A 168 4.47 -23.67 3.09
CA ILE A 168 4.43 -24.01 1.68
C ILE A 168 5.85 -24.05 1.16
N LEU A 169 6.22 -25.14 0.49
CA LEU A 169 7.51 -25.32 -0.16
C LEU A 169 7.28 -25.63 -1.63
N VAL A 170 7.92 -24.87 -2.53
CA VAL A 170 7.89 -25.14 -3.97
C VAL A 170 9.31 -25.42 -4.44
N LYS A 171 9.49 -26.58 -5.07
CA LYS A 171 10.71 -27.05 -5.74
C LYS A 171 10.44 -27.19 -7.23
N ASP A 172 11.47 -27.59 -7.97
CA ASP A 172 11.41 -27.73 -9.43
C ASP A 172 10.86 -26.44 -10.06
N LEU A 173 11.50 -25.33 -9.70
CA LEU A 173 11.11 -23.99 -10.13
C LEU A 173 11.23 -23.87 -11.65
N HIS A 174 10.33 -23.10 -12.25
CA HIS A 174 10.46 -22.78 -13.67
C HIS A 174 11.77 -22.00 -13.91
N PRO A 175 12.50 -22.23 -15.01
CA PRO A 175 13.83 -21.63 -15.21
C PRO A 175 13.87 -20.11 -15.10
N GLY A 176 12.81 -19.42 -15.53
CA GLY A 176 12.69 -17.96 -15.36
C GLY A 176 12.50 -17.54 -13.90
N VAL A 177 11.72 -18.29 -13.13
CA VAL A 177 11.45 -18.04 -11.71
C VAL A 177 12.72 -18.19 -10.88
N ALA A 178 13.49 -19.26 -11.11
CA ALA A 178 14.76 -19.48 -10.43
C ALA A 178 15.74 -18.30 -10.63
N LYS A 179 15.81 -17.76 -11.86
CA LYS A 179 16.63 -16.57 -12.16
C LYS A 179 16.13 -15.32 -11.45
N HIS A 180 14.81 -15.13 -11.34
CA HIS A 180 14.24 -14.00 -10.60
C HIS A 180 14.58 -14.09 -9.11
N PHE A 181 14.51 -15.27 -8.49
CA PHE A 181 14.79 -15.43 -7.06
C PHE A 181 16.27 -15.20 -6.69
N GLU A 182 17.21 -15.40 -7.60
CA GLU A 182 18.61 -15.00 -7.42
C GLU A 182 18.87 -13.49 -7.62
N ASN A 183 17.93 -12.77 -8.24
CA ASN A 183 18.08 -11.36 -8.56
C ASN A 183 17.70 -10.47 -7.37
N ALA A 184 18.69 -9.78 -6.79
CA ALA A 184 18.49 -8.86 -5.68
C ALA A 184 17.47 -7.73 -5.97
N ALA A 185 17.38 -7.25 -7.22
CA ALA A 185 16.40 -6.25 -7.61
C ALA A 185 14.96 -6.79 -7.49
N PHE A 186 14.74 -8.04 -7.91
CA PHE A 186 13.43 -8.70 -7.76
C PHE A 186 13.11 -8.96 -6.28
N VAL A 187 14.09 -9.39 -5.48
CA VAL A 187 13.89 -9.56 -4.02
C VAL A 187 13.48 -8.22 -3.38
N ASN A 188 14.11 -7.11 -3.79
CA ASN A 188 13.75 -5.77 -3.33
C ASN A 188 12.37 -5.31 -3.83
N GLU A 189 11.99 -5.68 -5.04
CA GLU A 189 10.65 -5.46 -5.59
C GLU A 189 9.59 -6.17 -4.73
N VAL A 190 9.77 -7.45 -4.41
CA VAL A 190 8.88 -8.20 -3.50
C VAL A 190 8.80 -7.54 -2.13
N LYS A 191 9.94 -7.14 -1.53
CA LYS A 191 9.95 -6.44 -0.24
C LYS A 191 9.18 -5.11 -0.29
N THR A 192 9.36 -4.34 -1.36
CA THR A 192 8.68 -3.06 -1.58
C THR A 192 7.18 -3.28 -1.77
N ALA A 193 6.80 -4.26 -2.57
CA ALA A 193 5.42 -4.63 -2.78
C ALA A 193 4.77 -5.03 -1.45
N ILE A 194 5.40 -5.89 -0.64
CA ILE A 194 4.89 -6.25 0.70
C ILE A 194 4.74 -5.00 1.59
N SER A 195 5.77 -4.16 1.62
CA SER A 195 5.80 -2.92 2.42
C SER A 195 4.60 -2.02 2.14
N HIS A 196 4.27 -1.83 0.85
CA HIS A 196 3.17 -1.00 0.38
C HIS A 196 1.82 -1.66 0.64
N HIS A 197 1.66 -2.86 0.12
CA HIS A 197 0.40 -3.54 0.01
C HIS A 197 -0.16 -4.04 1.35
N PHE A 198 0.73 -4.42 2.26
CA PHE A 198 0.40 -4.92 3.60
C PHE A 198 0.68 -3.90 4.71
N THR A 199 0.86 -2.63 4.36
CA THR A 199 1.30 -1.60 5.30
C THR A 199 0.43 -1.52 6.55
N MET A 200 -0.90 -1.61 6.43
CA MET A 200 -1.81 -1.55 7.57
C MET A 200 -1.61 -2.72 8.54
N PHE A 201 -1.33 -3.92 8.04
CA PHE A 201 -1.09 -5.11 8.85
C PHE A 201 0.28 -5.05 9.54
N LEU A 202 1.31 -4.60 8.82
CA LEU A 202 2.65 -4.34 9.35
C LEU A 202 2.61 -3.30 10.49
N GLN A 203 1.87 -2.20 10.31
CA GLN A 203 1.68 -1.18 11.35
C GLN A 203 0.93 -1.69 12.57
N ARG A 204 0.04 -2.68 12.41
CA ARG A 204 -0.66 -3.36 13.50
C ARG A 204 0.18 -4.45 14.18
N GLY A 205 1.43 -4.64 13.74
CA GLY A 205 2.43 -5.49 14.39
C GLY A 205 2.74 -6.80 13.68
N LEU A 206 2.12 -7.10 12.53
CA LEU A 206 2.47 -8.30 11.75
C LEU A 206 3.94 -8.24 11.35
N LYS A 207 4.67 -9.32 11.57
CA LYS A 207 6.08 -9.42 11.17
C LYS A 207 6.19 -10.18 9.86
N ILE A 208 6.68 -9.52 8.81
CA ILE A 208 6.98 -10.20 7.54
C ILE A 208 8.48 -10.11 7.28
N GLU A 209 9.11 -11.24 7.03
CA GLU A 209 10.53 -11.36 6.68
C GLU A 209 10.69 -11.95 5.28
N VAL A 210 11.58 -11.38 4.46
CA VAL A 210 11.98 -11.92 3.16
C VAL A 210 13.47 -12.19 3.19
N ASN A 211 13.88 -13.45 2.99
CA ASN A 211 15.28 -13.88 3.10
C ASN A 211 15.95 -13.50 4.43
N GLY A 212 15.17 -13.46 5.52
CA GLY A 212 15.64 -13.09 6.87
C GLY A 212 15.65 -11.59 7.15
N GLU A 213 15.33 -10.74 6.17
CA GLU A 213 15.21 -9.29 6.37
C GLU A 213 13.77 -8.90 6.68
N SER A 214 13.56 -8.14 7.77
CA SER A 214 12.24 -7.63 8.15
C SER A 214 11.78 -6.53 7.20
N VAL A 215 10.55 -6.66 6.69
CA VAL A 215 9.89 -5.63 5.88
C VAL A 215 9.26 -4.57 6.81
N LYS A 216 9.51 -3.30 6.53
CA LYS A 216 8.94 -2.16 7.27
C LYS A 216 7.70 -1.61 6.57
N PRO A 217 6.69 -1.09 7.29
CA PRO A 217 5.53 -0.45 6.67
C PRO A 217 5.86 0.90 6.02
N VAL A 218 5.01 1.32 5.07
CA VAL A 218 4.93 2.72 4.63
C VAL A 218 3.81 3.47 5.32
N HIS A 219 4.10 4.64 5.88
CA HIS A 219 3.07 5.44 6.55
C HIS A 219 2.34 6.32 5.53
N VAL A 220 1.04 6.07 5.37
CA VAL A 220 0.16 6.91 4.56
C VAL A 220 -0.71 7.71 5.52
N GLU A 221 -0.35 8.97 5.70
CA GLU A 221 -0.89 9.84 6.74
C GLU A 221 -1.11 11.25 6.17
N VAL A 222 -2.02 11.99 6.80
CA VAL A 222 -2.25 13.41 6.51
C VAL A 222 -2.20 14.22 7.78
N LEU A 223 -1.76 15.47 7.68
CA LEU A 223 -1.67 16.38 8.80
C LEU A 223 -3.05 16.83 9.25
N VAL A 224 -3.27 16.78 10.55
CA VAL A 224 -4.48 17.29 11.19
C VAL A 224 -4.08 18.10 12.43
N SER A 225 -4.48 19.37 12.48
CA SER A 225 -4.51 20.13 13.73
C SER A 225 -5.71 19.67 14.56
N LYS A 226 -5.55 19.53 15.88
CA LYS A 226 -6.66 19.21 16.78
C LYS A 226 -7.53 20.41 17.14
N ARG A 227 -7.07 21.65 16.90
CA ARG A 227 -7.86 22.88 17.14
C ARG A 227 -9.04 22.95 16.18
N LYS A 228 -10.22 23.36 16.67
CA LYS A 228 -11.47 23.38 15.89
C LYS A 228 -11.38 24.25 14.63
N ASP A 229 -10.64 25.35 14.71
CA ASP A 229 -10.35 26.32 13.66
C ASP A 229 -8.99 26.09 12.97
N GLY A 230 -8.24 25.05 13.38
CA GLY A 230 -6.93 24.74 12.83
C GLY A 230 -6.99 23.96 11.51
N PRO A 231 -5.86 23.86 10.80
CA PRO A 231 -5.82 23.18 9.51
C PRO A 231 -6.21 21.71 9.58
N ALA A 232 -7.06 21.30 8.64
CA ALA A 232 -7.57 19.93 8.57
C ALA A 232 -7.74 19.48 7.11
N PRO A 233 -7.57 18.18 6.83
CA PRO A 233 -7.76 17.61 5.51
C PRO A 233 -9.23 17.69 5.09
N TYR A 234 -9.48 17.56 3.79
CA TYR A 234 -10.81 17.25 3.29
C TYR A 234 -11.21 15.86 3.77
N VAL A 235 -12.43 15.69 4.25
CA VAL A 235 -12.96 14.41 4.73
C VAL A 235 -14.33 14.15 4.12
N TYR A 236 -14.54 12.93 3.66
CA TYR A 236 -15.85 12.45 3.20
C TYR A 236 -16.06 11.00 3.62
N GLN A 237 -17.22 10.67 4.16
CA GLN A 237 -17.61 9.30 4.46
C GLN A 237 -19.08 9.06 4.16
N LYS A 238 -19.37 7.98 3.43
CA LYS A 238 -20.72 7.58 3.02
C LYS A 238 -20.77 6.08 2.74
N THR A 239 -21.90 5.45 3.03
CA THR A 239 -22.18 4.09 2.55
C THR A 239 -22.84 4.15 1.16
N ILE A 240 -22.26 3.46 0.18
CA ILE A 240 -22.74 3.35 -1.20
C ILE A 240 -22.91 1.85 -1.49
N ASP A 241 -24.14 1.42 -1.77
CA ASP A 241 -24.50 0.01 -2.01
C ASP A 241 -23.90 -0.99 -0.98
N GLY A 242 -23.94 -0.64 0.31
CA GLY A 242 -23.40 -1.49 1.38
C GLY A 242 -21.88 -1.48 1.53
N VAL A 243 -21.17 -0.66 0.76
CA VAL A 243 -19.73 -0.38 0.92
C VAL A 243 -19.55 0.92 1.69
N LEU A 244 -18.87 0.89 2.82
CA LEU A 244 -18.46 2.11 3.53
C LEU A 244 -17.26 2.72 2.82
N VAL A 245 -17.46 3.89 2.23
CA VAL A 245 -16.41 4.68 1.58
C VAL A 245 -15.96 5.76 2.54
N SER A 246 -14.65 5.81 2.82
CA SER A 246 -14.01 6.84 3.62
C SER A 246 -12.88 7.48 2.84
N ILE A 247 -12.91 8.79 2.68
CA ILE A 247 -11.95 9.58 1.88
C ILE A 247 -11.35 10.65 2.77
N THR A 248 -10.03 10.79 2.72
CA THR A 248 -9.34 11.98 3.18
C THR A 248 -8.30 12.43 2.17
N VAL A 249 -8.10 13.73 2.02
CA VAL A 249 -6.96 14.27 1.28
C VAL A 249 -6.47 15.53 1.97
N GLY A 250 -5.16 15.65 2.11
CA GLY A 250 -4.51 16.68 2.90
C GLY A 250 -3.03 16.83 2.55
N LEU A 251 -2.35 17.65 3.35
CA LEU A 251 -0.90 17.70 3.31
C LEU A 251 -0.29 16.57 4.12
N ASN A 252 0.84 16.07 3.67
CA ASN A 252 1.70 15.17 4.40
C ASN A 252 3.09 15.82 4.49
N THR A 253 3.33 16.60 5.55
CA THR A 253 4.66 17.17 5.80
C THR A 253 5.47 16.22 6.67
N SER A 254 5.77 15.04 6.13
CA SER A 254 6.84 14.20 6.66
C SER A 254 8.24 14.68 6.28
N ARG A 255 8.36 15.85 5.62
CA ARG A 255 9.49 16.72 5.93
C ARG A 255 9.31 17.19 7.36
N GLN A 256 9.90 16.44 8.30
CA GLN A 256 10.56 17.12 9.41
C GLN A 256 11.38 18.27 8.81
N TYR A 257 11.39 19.37 9.55
CA TYR A 257 11.97 20.66 9.23
C TYR A 257 13.48 20.61 9.00
N ASP A 258 13.95 19.79 8.05
CA ASP A 258 15.33 19.80 7.61
C ASP A 258 15.47 20.91 6.57
N VAL A 259 16.07 21.97 7.10
CA VAL A 259 16.69 23.11 6.45
C VAL A 259 17.38 22.68 5.16
N ASP A 260 17.01 23.33 4.05
CA ASP A 260 17.77 23.40 2.79
C ASP A 260 18.58 22.15 2.39
N ASP A 261 17.88 21.09 2.01
CA ASP A 261 18.48 20.03 1.17
C ASP A 261 18.20 20.33 -0.31
N GLU A 262 19.12 21.10 -0.90
CA GLU A 262 19.34 21.11 -2.36
C GLU A 262 20.33 20.02 -2.81
N ASP A 263 21.01 19.34 -1.88
CA ASP A 263 21.96 18.25 -2.17
C ASP A 263 21.43 16.88 -1.71
N ALA A 264 20.21 16.52 -2.13
CA ALA A 264 19.70 15.16 -1.96
C ALA A 264 20.32 14.18 -2.98
N GLU A 265 21.64 14.17 -3.11
CA GLU A 265 22.38 13.00 -3.58
C GLU A 265 22.85 12.22 -2.35
N GLY A 266 21.98 11.39 -1.78
CA GLY A 266 22.46 10.35 -0.86
C GLY A 266 21.54 9.86 0.24
N ASP A 267 20.38 10.47 0.51
CA ASP A 267 19.56 10.05 1.64
C ASP A 267 18.29 9.28 1.25
N PHE A 268 18.28 7.98 1.56
CA PHE A 268 17.18 7.03 1.33
C PHE A 268 15.86 7.43 2.04
N VAL A 269 15.89 8.46 2.89
CA VAL A 269 14.72 9.00 3.60
C VAL A 269 13.85 9.88 2.69
N GLY A 270 14.44 10.65 1.77
CA GLY A 270 13.70 11.53 0.84
C GLY A 270 12.85 10.79 -0.20
N GLN A 271 13.28 9.59 -0.63
CA GLN A 271 12.54 8.76 -1.59
C GLN A 271 11.28 8.12 -0.99
N ARG A 272 11.25 7.83 0.32
CA ARG A 272 10.10 7.17 0.97
C ARG A 272 8.84 8.03 1.02
N ASN A 273 8.99 9.36 1.07
CA ASN A 273 7.87 10.30 1.14
C ASN A 273 7.29 10.65 -0.24
N SER A 274 8.08 10.49 -1.33
CA SER A 274 7.57 10.51 -2.70
C SER A 274 6.62 9.33 -2.97
N ALA A 275 6.85 8.19 -2.32
CA ALA A 275 6.11 6.96 -2.58
C ALA A 275 4.64 7.03 -2.15
N THR A 276 4.27 7.90 -1.20
CA THR A 276 2.89 8.03 -0.69
C THR A 276 2.20 9.33 -1.14
N ALA A 277 2.90 10.19 -1.89
CA ALA A 277 2.31 11.34 -2.56
C ALA A 277 1.34 10.88 -3.65
N GLY A 278 0.21 11.59 -3.81
CA GLY A 278 -0.89 11.11 -4.66
C GLY A 278 -1.93 10.33 -3.85
N TRP A 279 -2.58 9.35 -4.48
CA TRP A 279 -3.67 8.60 -3.86
C TRP A 279 -3.28 7.18 -3.47
N THR A 280 -3.60 6.81 -2.23
CA THR A 280 -3.58 5.44 -1.75
C THR A 280 -5.01 4.92 -1.65
N VAL A 281 -5.25 3.73 -2.20
CA VAL A 281 -6.56 3.08 -2.22
C VAL A 281 -6.51 1.81 -1.40
N LEU A 282 -7.32 1.75 -0.34
CA LEU A 282 -7.47 0.63 0.58
C LEU A 282 -8.80 -0.08 0.30
N CYS A 283 -8.79 -1.40 0.32
CA CYS A 283 -9.98 -2.24 0.36
C CYS A 283 -9.82 -3.16 1.58
N ASN A 284 -10.73 -3.17 2.55
CA ASN A 284 -10.65 -4.01 3.75
C ASN A 284 -9.22 -4.07 4.37
N ASP A 285 -8.65 -2.91 4.71
CA ASP A 285 -7.27 -2.72 5.24
C ASP A 285 -6.10 -3.07 4.29
N ARG A 286 -6.34 -3.66 3.13
CA ARG A 286 -5.32 -3.96 2.13
C ARG A 286 -5.13 -2.78 1.18
N ALA A 287 -3.90 -2.31 1.02
CA ALA A 287 -3.62 -1.30 0.01
C ALA A 287 -3.60 -1.95 -1.38
N VAL A 288 -4.53 -1.58 -2.25
CA VAL A 288 -4.57 -2.00 -3.65
C VAL A 288 -3.58 -1.17 -4.46
N ILE A 289 -3.54 0.14 -4.20
CA ILE A 289 -2.69 1.12 -4.87
C ILE A 289 -2.10 2.04 -3.79
N VAL A 290 -0.83 2.41 -3.92
CA VAL A 290 -0.14 3.33 -3.00
C VAL A 290 0.48 4.48 -3.80
N GLY A 291 0.15 5.72 -3.40
CA GLY A 291 0.73 6.94 -3.98
C GLY A 291 0.57 7.08 -5.50
N ASP A 292 -0.59 6.68 -6.05
CA ASP A 292 -0.85 6.83 -7.48
C ASP A 292 -1.04 8.30 -7.87
N LYS A 293 -0.42 8.64 -8.99
CA LYS A 293 -0.31 9.99 -9.55
C LYS A 293 -0.87 10.06 -10.97
N SER A 294 -1.62 9.03 -11.37
CA SER A 294 -2.10 8.86 -12.73
C SER A 294 -3.56 9.29 -12.91
N ARG A 295 -4.04 9.24 -14.16
CA ARG A 295 -5.44 9.50 -14.50
C ARG A 295 -6.42 8.60 -13.77
N LEU A 296 -5.97 7.41 -13.36
CA LEU A 296 -6.78 6.46 -12.60
C LEU A 296 -7.39 7.11 -11.36
N THR A 297 -6.58 7.86 -10.61
CA THR A 297 -7.01 8.53 -9.37
C THR A 297 -7.33 10.02 -9.56
N GLY A 298 -7.55 10.42 -10.81
CA GLY A 298 -8.04 11.75 -11.18
C GLY A 298 -6.97 12.74 -11.66
N TRP A 299 -5.67 12.45 -11.53
CA TRP A 299 -4.61 13.35 -12.01
C TRP A 299 -4.64 13.49 -13.54
N GLY A 300 -4.70 14.71 -14.06
CA GLY A 300 -4.90 14.92 -15.50
C GLY A 300 -6.31 14.63 -16.01
N ASP A 301 -7.27 14.39 -15.12
CA ASP A 301 -8.70 14.22 -15.43
C ASP A 301 -9.57 15.14 -14.55
N GLY A 302 -9.80 16.39 -14.99
CA GLY A 302 -10.51 17.40 -14.20
C GLY A 302 -9.74 17.93 -12.97
N ILE A 303 -8.48 17.50 -12.85
CA ILE A 303 -7.39 17.94 -11.96
C ILE A 303 -6.16 18.12 -12.85
N PRO A 304 -5.25 19.08 -12.56
CA PRO A 304 -3.95 19.17 -13.23
C PRO A 304 -3.19 17.84 -13.30
N LEU A 305 -2.32 17.69 -14.29
CA LEU A 305 -1.32 16.62 -14.29
C LEU A 305 -0.44 16.73 -13.04
N TYR A 306 0.00 15.59 -12.52
CA TYR A 306 0.90 15.58 -11.38
C TYR A 306 2.21 16.31 -11.72
N HIS A 307 2.68 17.11 -10.78
CA HIS A 307 3.92 17.86 -10.85
C HIS A 307 4.53 17.88 -9.44
N ASP A 308 5.85 17.95 -9.32
CA ASP A 308 6.56 17.83 -8.03
C ASP A 308 6.14 18.87 -6.98
N GLN A 309 5.54 19.99 -7.41
CA GLN A 309 4.94 20.97 -6.51
C GLN A 309 3.82 20.37 -5.64
N PHE A 310 3.18 19.29 -6.10
CA PHE A 310 2.11 18.58 -5.41
C PHE A 310 2.60 17.37 -4.60
N ILE A 311 3.91 17.17 -4.46
CA ILE A 311 4.48 16.05 -3.69
C ILE A 311 4.05 16.02 -2.22
N VAL A 312 3.63 17.16 -1.68
CA VAL A 312 3.12 17.30 -0.31
C VAL A 312 1.66 16.86 -0.17
N ILE A 313 0.95 16.57 -1.26
CA ILE A 313 -0.46 16.18 -1.24
C ILE A 313 -0.56 14.65 -1.13
N THR A 314 -1.20 14.19 -0.08
CA THR A 314 -1.53 12.77 0.13
C THR A 314 -3.04 12.61 0.26
N GLY A 315 -3.60 11.73 -0.56
CA GLY A 315 -4.97 11.27 -0.51
C GLY A 315 -5.03 9.81 -0.08
N ILE A 316 -6.03 9.48 0.74
CA ILE A 316 -6.32 8.13 1.20
C ILE A 316 -7.81 7.89 0.99
N ILE A 317 -8.15 6.83 0.29
CA ILE A 317 -9.52 6.33 0.18
C ILE A 317 -9.56 4.88 0.64
N GLU A 318 -10.60 4.55 1.39
CA GLU A 318 -10.85 3.19 1.88
C GLU A 318 -12.27 2.75 1.56
N PHE A 319 -12.37 1.54 1.01
CA PHE A 319 -13.60 0.79 0.80
C PHE A 319 -13.65 -0.36 1.82
N ARG A 320 -14.67 -0.36 2.68
CA ARG A 320 -14.95 -1.49 3.58
C ARG A 320 -16.28 -2.14 3.25
N ALA A 321 -16.26 -3.44 3.09
CA ALA A 321 -17.46 -4.26 2.91
C ALA A 321 -17.19 -5.70 3.38
N LYS A 322 -18.22 -6.34 3.93
CA LYS A 322 -18.17 -7.79 4.20
C LYS A 322 -18.19 -8.60 2.90
N ASP A 323 -19.03 -8.19 1.94
CA ASP A 323 -19.06 -8.81 0.63
C ASP A 323 -17.93 -8.26 -0.25
N ALA A 324 -16.87 -9.04 -0.41
CA ALA A 324 -15.72 -8.68 -1.23
C ALA A 324 -16.08 -8.41 -2.70
N LYS A 325 -17.19 -8.96 -3.23
CA LYS A 325 -17.62 -8.73 -4.62
C LYS A 325 -18.09 -7.30 -4.87
N LYS A 326 -18.43 -6.55 -3.82
CA LYS A 326 -18.83 -5.14 -3.90
C LYS A 326 -17.65 -4.18 -3.88
N LEU A 327 -16.46 -4.66 -3.55
CA LEU A 327 -15.25 -3.83 -3.53
C LEU A 327 -14.79 -3.55 -4.97
N PRO A 328 -14.30 -2.33 -5.27
CA PRO A 328 -13.88 -1.96 -6.62
C PRO A 328 -12.48 -2.49 -6.95
N VAL A 329 -12.24 -3.80 -6.80
CA VAL A 329 -10.94 -4.44 -6.94
C VAL A 329 -10.97 -5.59 -7.94
N THR A 330 -9.92 -5.73 -8.75
CA THR A 330 -9.80 -6.83 -9.73
C THR A 330 -9.36 -8.14 -9.06
N THR A 331 -9.38 -9.23 -9.83
CA THR A 331 -8.98 -10.58 -9.37
C THR A 331 -7.51 -10.71 -8.98
N THR A 332 -6.66 -9.78 -9.42
CA THR A 332 -5.24 -9.69 -9.05
C THR A 332 -5.02 -8.90 -7.76
N LYS A 333 -6.05 -8.21 -7.24
CA LYS A 333 -5.98 -7.37 -6.03
C LYS A 333 -4.98 -6.20 -6.13
N ARG A 334 -4.63 -5.81 -7.36
CA ARG A 334 -3.66 -4.73 -7.68
C ARG A 334 -4.23 -3.63 -8.55
N ALA A 335 -5.31 -3.91 -9.26
CA ALA A 335 -6.00 -2.93 -10.06
C ALA A 335 -7.39 -2.69 -9.48
N LEU A 336 -7.91 -1.52 -9.79
CA LEU A 336 -9.29 -1.17 -9.46
C LEU A 336 -10.19 -1.57 -10.62
N ASP A 337 -11.40 -1.98 -10.28
CA ASP A 337 -12.48 -2.06 -11.26
C ASP A 337 -12.98 -0.63 -11.53
N THR A 338 -12.47 -0.02 -12.59
CA THR A 338 -12.80 1.35 -12.97
C THR A 338 -14.23 1.50 -13.50
N SER A 339 -14.92 0.39 -13.78
CA SER A 339 -16.32 0.38 -14.18
C SER A 339 -17.30 0.33 -12.99
N SER A 340 -16.78 0.12 -11.78
CA SER A 340 -17.57 0.04 -10.56
C SER A 340 -18.23 1.37 -10.20
N ASP A 341 -19.55 1.37 -9.97
CA ASP A 341 -20.30 2.58 -9.59
C ASP A 341 -19.77 3.21 -8.29
N VAL A 342 -19.41 2.38 -7.30
CA VAL A 342 -18.84 2.88 -6.03
C VAL A 342 -17.51 3.59 -6.27
N TRP A 343 -16.69 3.12 -7.21
CA TRP A 343 -15.44 3.79 -7.60
C TRP A 343 -15.73 5.12 -8.31
N LEU A 344 -16.63 5.13 -9.29
CA LEU A 344 -16.95 6.32 -10.08
C LEU A 344 -17.54 7.45 -9.21
N GLU A 345 -18.47 7.13 -8.29
CA GLU A 345 -19.01 8.11 -7.35
C GLU A 345 -17.91 8.65 -6.41
N SER A 346 -17.06 7.76 -5.92
CA SER A 346 -15.94 8.13 -5.03
C SER A 346 -14.91 9.03 -5.72
N LEU A 347 -14.61 8.76 -6.99
CA LEU A 347 -13.64 9.52 -7.78
C LEU A 347 -14.06 10.99 -7.93
N VAL A 348 -15.37 11.28 -8.00
CA VAL A 348 -15.88 12.66 -7.99
C VAL A 348 -15.48 13.38 -6.70
N LYS A 349 -15.65 12.72 -5.55
CA LYS A 349 -15.33 13.26 -4.23
C LYS A 349 -13.82 13.34 -3.97
N MET A 350 -13.04 12.39 -4.48
CA MET A 350 -11.58 12.47 -4.50
C MET A 350 -11.12 13.75 -5.24
N LYS A 351 -11.64 13.98 -6.46
CA LYS A 351 -11.32 15.17 -7.25
C LYS A 351 -11.76 16.46 -6.54
N GLU A 352 -12.93 16.47 -5.90
CA GLU A 352 -13.39 17.62 -5.12
C GLU A 352 -12.40 18.01 -4.00
N GLY A 353 -11.95 17.04 -3.21
CA GLY A 353 -10.97 17.25 -2.14
C GLY A 353 -9.60 17.65 -2.67
N MET A 354 -9.12 17.04 -3.76
CA MET A 354 -7.85 17.41 -4.40
C MET A 354 -7.82 18.88 -4.83
N ARG A 355 -8.92 19.39 -5.39
CA ARG A 355 -8.99 20.80 -5.83
C ARG A 355 -8.72 21.75 -4.67
N ALA A 356 -9.19 21.44 -3.46
CA ALA A 356 -8.90 22.25 -2.28
C ALA A 356 -7.40 22.39 -2.03
N TRP A 357 -6.67 21.27 -2.05
CA TRP A 357 -5.24 21.26 -1.77
C TRP A 357 -4.39 21.76 -2.93
N ILE A 358 -4.81 21.56 -4.18
CA ILE A 358 -4.13 22.14 -5.33
C ILE A 358 -4.27 23.66 -5.32
N THR A 359 -5.47 24.19 -5.07
CA THR A 359 -5.68 25.63 -4.92
C THR A 359 -4.84 26.18 -3.78
N TYR A 360 -4.81 25.50 -2.63
CA TYR A 360 -3.95 25.87 -1.50
C TYR A 360 -2.47 25.91 -1.91
N THR A 361 -1.92 24.82 -2.44
CA THR A 361 -0.50 24.72 -2.83
C THR A 361 -0.12 25.78 -3.88
N ASN A 362 -1.00 26.06 -4.85
CA ASN A 362 -0.76 27.08 -5.85
C ASN A 362 -0.71 28.50 -5.26
N ARG A 363 -1.56 28.82 -4.27
CA ARG A 363 -1.52 30.12 -3.57
C ARG A 363 -0.20 30.33 -2.83
N TRP A 364 0.38 29.25 -2.31
CA TRP A 364 1.62 29.28 -1.55
C TRP A 364 2.89 29.09 -2.42
N LYS A 365 2.75 28.89 -3.73
CA LYS A 365 3.85 28.52 -4.64
C LYS A 365 5.06 29.47 -4.60
N ASN A 366 4.80 30.77 -4.45
CA ASN A 366 5.84 31.79 -4.44
C ASN A 366 6.15 32.32 -3.03
N HIS A 367 5.58 31.72 -1.98
CA HIS A 367 5.79 32.14 -0.60
C HIS A 367 6.80 31.23 0.10
N PRO A 368 7.62 31.77 1.02
CA PRO A 368 8.47 30.96 1.90
C PRO A 368 7.68 29.87 2.62
N ARG A 369 8.29 28.70 2.79
CA ARG A 369 7.66 27.62 3.56
C ARG A 369 7.57 27.94 5.05
N GLU A 370 8.45 28.79 5.57
CA GLU A 370 8.42 29.29 6.94
C GLU A 370 7.13 30.05 7.26
N ASP A 371 6.60 30.80 6.28
CA ASP A 371 5.33 31.51 6.41
C ASP A 371 4.16 30.52 6.63
N GLN A 372 4.28 29.28 6.14
CA GLN A 372 3.28 28.22 6.33
C GLN A 372 3.49 27.46 7.63
N ALA A 373 4.73 27.23 8.04
CA ALA A 373 5.11 26.37 9.16
C ALA A 373 4.35 26.70 10.45
N SER A 374 4.24 27.99 10.77
CA SER A 374 3.54 28.46 11.99
C SER A 374 2.07 28.02 12.05
N HIS A 375 1.40 27.92 10.91
CA HIS A 375 -0.01 27.50 10.84
C HIS A 375 -0.18 26.00 11.11
N TRP A 376 0.85 25.21 10.87
CA TRP A 376 0.83 23.74 10.98
C TRP A 376 1.60 23.22 12.21
N ALA A 377 2.07 24.11 13.10
CA ALA A 377 2.89 23.74 14.26
C ALA A 377 2.24 22.72 15.21
N ASP A 378 0.92 22.80 15.39
CA ASP A 378 0.13 21.89 16.21
C ASP A 378 -0.45 20.70 15.43
N ALA A 379 -0.25 20.65 14.11
CA ALA A 379 -0.70 19.55 13.28
C ALA A 379 0.16 18.30 13.50
N ARG A 380 -0.49 17.14 13.44
CA ARG A 380 0.18 15.84 13.56
C ARG A 380 -0.25 14.94 12.41
N PRO A 381 0.66 14.09 11.88
CA PRO A 381 0.28 13.11 10.88
C PRO A 381 -0.66 12.08 11.49
N MET A 382 -1.75 11.77 10.79
CA MET A 382 -2.77 10.82 11.21
C MET A 382 -3.18 9.91 10.05
N SER A 383 -3.44 8.63 10.36
CA SER A 383 -4.05 7.67 9.44
C SER A 383 -5.52 7.99 9.19
N LEU A 384 -6.09 7.47 8.09
CA LEU A 384 -7.48 7.74 7.68
C LEU A 384 -8.50 7.64 8.83
N SER A 385 -8.54 6.52 9.56
CA SER A 385 -9.49 6.34 10.68
C SER A 385 -9.39 7.42 11.75
N LYS A 386 -8.16 7.77 12.17
CA LYS A 386 -7.91 8.83 13.16
C LYS A 386 -8.28 10.21 12.63
N VAL A 387 -8.10 10.44 11.32
CA VAL A 387 -8.51 11.68 10.66
C VAL A 387 -10.02 11.83 10.70
N ILE A 388 -10.77 10.78 10.33
CA ILE A 388 -12.24 10.78 10.38
C ILE A 388 -12.70 11.11 11.81
N GLU A 389 -12.15 10.44 12.83
CA GLU A 389 -12.48 10.70 14.24
C GLU A 389 -12.19 12.15 14.67
N ALA A 390 -11.02 12.70 14.28
CA ALA A 390 -10.61 14.04 14.66
C ALA A 390 -11.39 15.16 13.95
N VAL A 391 -11.83 14.92 12.71
CA VAL A 391 -12.50 15.91 11.85
C VAL A 391 -14.02 15.79 11.92
N ALA A 392 -14.58 14.63 12.28
CA ALA A 392 -16.03 14.44 12.38
C ALA A 392 -16.76 15.50 13.21
N PRO A 393 -16.24 15.99 14.36
CA PRO A 393 -16.88 17.07 15.13
C PRO A 393 -16.94 18.42 14.41
N ARG A 394 -16.17 18.61 13.34
CA ARG A 394 -16.11 19.83 12.52
C ARG A 394 -16.97 19.74 11.27
N ALA A 395 -17.38 18.54 10.89
CA ALA A 395 -18.13 18.28 9.68
C ALA A 395 -19.57 18.80 9.81
N SER A 396 -20.12 19.30 8.70
CA SER A 396 -21.53 19.64 8.63
C SER A 396 -22.34 18.37 8.35
N MET A 397 -23.03 17.82 9.35
CA MET A 397 -24.05 16.80 9.10
C MET A 397 -25.35 17.48 8.66
N LYS A 398 -25.82 17.21 7.43
CA LYS A 398 -27.20 17.57 7.05
C LYS A 398 -28.17 16.76 7.93
N LYS A 399 -29.17 17.41 8.53
CA LYS A 399 -30.24 16.73 9.30
C LYS A 399 -30.82 15.58 8.46
N GLY A 400 -30.76 14.35 9.00
CA GLY A 400 -31.27 13.14 8.35
C GLY A 400 -30.32 12.47 7.33
N SER A 401 -29.13 13.02 7.09
CA SER A 401 -28.13 12.44 6.19
C SER A 401 -27.13 11.58 6.96
N THR A 402 -26.86 10.37 6.45
CA THR A 402 -25.78 9.48 6.93
C THR A 402 -24.41 9.84 6.36
N VAL A 403 -24.31 10.91 5.58
CA VAL A 403 -23.07 11.41 4.98
C VAL A 403 -22.33 12.32 5.94
N LEU A 404 -21.06 12.01 6.18
CA LEU A 404 -20.09 12.88 6.83
C LEU A 404 -19.27 13.60 5.75
N GLU A 405 -19.27 14.94 5.76
CA GLU A 405 -18.47 15.72 4.82
C GLU A 405 -17.89 16.96 5.51
N PHE A 406 -16.59 17.13 5.38
CA PHE A 406 -15.85 18.31 5.80
C PHE A 406 -14.99 18.80 4.63
N ASP A 407 -15.32 19.99 4.14
CA ASP A 407 -14.55 20.68 3.12
C ASP A 407 -13.85 21.89 3.76
N PRO A 408 -12.51 21.89 3.87
CA PRO A 408 -11.78 22.95 4.55
C PRO A 408 -11.93 24.31 3.84
N ARG A 409 -12.35 24.35 2.56
CA ARG A 409 -12.65 25.60 1.86
C ARG A 409 -13.91 26.31 2.38
N LYS A 410 -14.83 25.55 2.99
CA LYS A 410 -16.11 26.07 3.50
C LYS A 410 -15.99 26.59 4.95
N VAL A 411 -14.84 26.39 5.58
CA VAL A 411 -14.59 26.77 6.98
C VAL A 411 -13.55 27.87 7.02
N LYS A 412 -13.95 29.04 7.51
CA LYS A 412 -13.05 30.19 7.66
C LYS A 412 -11.89 29.83 8.60
N GLY A 413 -10.65 30.03 8.13
CA GLY A 413 -9.43 29.75 8.89
C GLY A 413 -8.89 28.32 8.78
N ALA A 414 -9.66 27.36 8.26
CA ALA A 414 -9.23 25.96 8.13
C ALA A 414 -8.16 25.75 7.04
N LEU A 415 -8.07 26.65 6.06
CA LEU A 415 -6.95 26.72 5.13
C LEU A 415 -6.18 28.02 5.38
N PRO A 416 -4.92 27.95 5.83
CA PRO A 416 -4.07 29.12 5.93
C PRO A 416 -3.92 29.84 4.59
N GLU A 417 -3.96 31.16 4.61
CA GLU A 417 -3.72 32.01 3.45
C GLU A 417 -2.48 32.86 3.67
N PRO A 418 -1.68 33.13 2.61
CA PRO A 418 -0.55 34.03 2.72
C PRO A 418 -1.02 35.45 3.08
N LYS A 419 -0.23 36.17 3.89
CA LYS A 419 -0.57 37.53 4.39
C LYS A 419 -0.70 38.60 3.28
N GLY A 420 -0.31 38.30 2.05
CA GLY A 420 -0.42 39.18 0.89
C GLY A 420 -0.22 38.43 -0.43
N SER A 421 -0.56 39.06 -1.56
CA SER A 421 -0.39 38.49 -2.91
C SER A 421 1.06 38.52 -3.40
N THR A 422 1.88 39.38 -2.82
CA THR A 422 3.31 39.47 -3.09
C THR A 422 4.10 38.59 -2.12
N PRO A 423 5.03 37.76 -2.61
CA PRO A 423 5.97 37.03 -1.76
C PRO A 423 6.67 37.96 -0.77
N SER A 424 6.73 37.55 0.50
CA SER A 424 7.48 38.23 1.56
C SER A 424 9.00 38.18 1.31
N SER A 425 9.47 37.21 0.54
CA SER A 425 10.85 37.10 0.08
C SER A 425 10.94 36.49 -1.33
N ARG A 426 12.10 36.63 -1.97
CA ARG A 426 12.40 36.01 -3.26
C ARG A 426 13.57 35.06 -3.12
N ARG A 427 13.48 33.90 -3.77
CA ARG A 427 14.58 32.95 -3.84
C ARG A 427 15.66 33.50 -4.78
N ILE A 428 16.90 33.49 -4.31
CA ILE A 428 18.07 33.86 -5.09
C ILE A 428 18.87 32.57 -5.30
N ILE A 429 19.18 32.22 -6.56
CA ILE A 429 19.86 30.98 -6.91
C ILE A 429 21.12 31.33 -7.71
N PHE A 430 22.25 30.72 -7.33
CA PHE A 430 23.52 30.86 -8.04
C PHE A 430 24.09 29.48 -8.34
N SER A 431 24.84 29.37 -9.43
CA SER A 431 25.64 28.18 -9.74
C SER A 431 27.11 28.57 -9.80
N ARG A 432 27.96 27.78 -9.15
CA ARG A 432 29.42 27.97 -9.10
C ARG A 432 30.13 26.60 -9.15
N PRO A 433 31.35 26.53 -9.70
CA PRO A 433 32.18 25.34 -9.62
C PRO A 433 32.41 24.88 -8.18
N VAL A 434 32.42 23.57 -7.95
CA VAL A 434 32.57 22.96 -6.61
C VAL A 434 33.85 23.44 -5.91
N GLU A 435 34.95 23.55 -6.63
CA GLU A 435 36.22 24.04 -6.06
C GLU A 435 36.16 25.50 -5.61
N GLU A 436 35.41 26.35 -6.32
CA GLU A 436 35.21 27.74 -5.88
C GLU A 436 34.38 27.80 -4.59
N VAL A 437 33.33 26.97 -4.51
CA VAL A 437 32.52 26.85 -3.28
C VAL A 437 33.39 26.40 -2.11
N ARG A 438 34.26 25.40 -2.30
CA ARG A 438 35.20 24.91 -1.26
C ARG A 438 36.15 26.00 -0.75
N ILE A 439 36.70 26.81 -1.66
CA ILE A 439 37.61 27.90 -1.31
C ILE A 439 36.88 28.96 -0.47
N VAL A 440 35.70 29.39 -0.91
CA VAL A 440 34.91 30.40 -0.22
C VAL A 440 34.37 29.87 1.11
N SER A 441 33.96 28.60 1.15
CA SER A 441 33.55 27.88 2.36
C SER A 441 34.64 27.93 3.42
N ARG A 442 35.87 27.52 3.07
CA ARG A 442 37.01 27.54 3.99
C ARG A 442 37.30 28.94 4.52
N MET A 443 37.19 29.96 3.67
CA MET A 443 37.37 31.35 4.09
C MET A 443 36.31 31.82 5.09
N LEU A 444 35.04 31.42 4.92
CA LEU A 444 33.92 31.91 5.73
C LEU A 444 33.69 31.12 7.02
N PHE A 445 34.00 29.83 7.04
CA PHE A 445 33.64 28.91 8.12
C PHE A 445 34.81 28.09 8.67
N ASP A 446 36.01 28.21 8.10
CA ASP A 446 37.18 27.33 8.38
C ASP A 446 36.92 25.84 8.09
N ASP A 447 35.84 25.55 7.33
CA ASP A 447 35.51 24.24 6.78
C ASP A 447 35.34 24.36 5.27
N ALA A 448 35.94 23.45 4.50
CA ALA A 448 35.84 23.42 3.05
C ALA A 448 34.58 22.71 2.52
N ASN A 449 33.87 21.98 3.37
CA ASN A 449 32.76 21.11 2.96
C ASN A 449 31.39 21.61 3.46
N GLU A 450 31.27 22.90 3.81
CA GLU A 450 29.95 23.44 4.16
C GLU A 450 29.00 23.44 2.95
N LYS A 451 27.70 23.35 3.25
CA LYS A 451 26.67 23.27 2.21
C LYS A 451 26.71 24.53 1.33
N PRO A 452 26.63 24.40 -0.02
CA PRO A 452 26.65 25.56 -0.93
C PRO A 452 25.60 26.63 -0.60
N GLY A 453 24.43 26.22 -0.13
CA GLY A 453 23.37 27.15 0.31
C GLY A 453 23.80 28.02 1.50
N ILE A 454 24.47 27.44 2.50
CA ILE A 454 24.99 28.15 3.67
C ILE A 454 26.09 29.15 3.26
N VAL A 455 26.99 28.72 2.37
CA VAL A 455 28.04 29.57 1.80
C VAL A 455 27.44 30.76 1.04
N GLY A 456 26.43 30.50 0.20
CA GLY A 456 25.70 31.52 -0.55
C GLY A 456 24.98 32.52 0.36
N ASP A 457 24.27 32.02 1.38
CA ASP A 457 23.55 32.86 2.34
C ASP A 457 24.52 33.78 3.10
N LYS A 458 25.64 33.24 3.57
CA LYS A 458 26.67 34.03 4.26
C LYS A 458 27.30 35.10 3.38
N CYS A 459 27.53 34.79 2.10
CA CYS A 459 27.99 35.77 1.13
C CYS A 459 26.99 36.91 0.97
N PHE A 460 25.69 36.59 0.93
CA PHE A 460 24.63 37.58 0.84
C PHE A 460 24.54 38.44 2.11
N GLU A 461 24.60 37.84 3.31
CA GLU A 461 24.63 38.56 4.59
C GLU A 461 25.73 39.62 4.64
N ILE A 462 26.95 39.28 4.22
CA ILE A 462 28.10 40.19 4.19
C ILE A 462 27.79 41.41 3.31
N GLN A 463 27.19 41.19 2.14
CA GLN A 463 26.84 42.29 1.22
C GLN A 463 25.65 43.09 1.75
N LEU A 464 24.68 42.44 2.39
CA LEU A 464 23.53 43.09 3.01
C LEU A 464 23.96 44.05 4.14
N VAL A 465 24.91 43.64 4.98
CA VAL A 465 25.49 44.51 6.01
C VAL A 465 26.15 45.73 5.39
N LYS A 466 26.91 45.56 4.30
CA LYS A 466 27.53 46.68 3.57
C LYS A 466 26.49 47.61 2.95
N ALA A 467 25.45 47.06 2.34
CA ALA A 467 24.37 47.83 1.73
C ALA A 467 23.59 48.66 2.76
N LYS A 468 23.25 48.08 3.91
CA LYS A 468 22.57 48.78 5.00
C LYS A 468 23.39 49.95 5.57
N LYS A 469 24.72 49.79 5.64
CA LYS A 469 25.61 50.89 6.07
C LYS A 469 25.68 52.04 5.07
N LYS A 470 25.61 51.77 3.76
CA LYS A 470 25.63 52.79 2.70
C LYS A 470 24.32 53.55 2.52
N GLY A 471 23.20 53.01 2.99
CA GLY A 471 21.88 53.67 2.92
C GLY A 471 21.49 54.43 4.18
N ALA A 472 22.38 54.54 5.16
CA ALA A 472 22.20 55.29 6.41
C ALA A 472 22.92 56.66 6.40
N ASP A 473 23.68 56.94 5.33
CA ASP A 473 24.18 58.26 4.93
C ASP A 473 23.28 58.78 3.79
#